data_AF-A0A2S5MU27-F1
#
_entry.id   AF-A0A2S5MU27-F1
#
_cell.length_a   1.000
_cell.length_b   1.000
_cell.length_c   1.000
_cell.angle_alpha   90.00
_cell.angle_beta   90.00
_cell.angle_gamma   90.00
#
_symmetry.space_group_name_H-M   'P 1'
#
loop_
_entity.id
_entity.type
_entity.pdbx_description
1 polymer ?
#
loop_
_entity_poly.entity_id
_entity_poly.type
_entity_poly.pdbx_seq_one_letter_code
_entity_poly.pdbx_strand_id
1 'polypeptide(L)'
;MMPRSRSKPQPEYIPEEIRSNYLEACLILKDSPKASAAMSRRCLQGIARDFWQIPMNRRGNLGAELSFVKDQVAPDTWDAIQAIRSIGDIGAHMEKDVNLIIEVEPHEAELLIELIETLFEDWYVDRHKRQVRAAAVKTIAAEKLNAKKAGIKAPLAPEGGEP
;
A
#
# COMPACT_ATOMS: atom_id res chain seq x y z
N MET A 1 -0.06 16.37 -26.19
CA MET A 1 0.01 14.91 -25.94
C MET A 1 -0.82 14.61 -24.71
N MET A 2 -1.89 13.82 -24.84
CA MET A 2 -2.63 13.31 -23.67
C MET A 2 -1.91 12.05 -23.15
N PRO A 3 -1.76 11.86 -21.84
CA PRO A 3 -1.14 10.65 -21.32
C PRO A 3 -1.95 9.42 -21.76
N ARG A 4 -1.26 8.42 -22.29
CA ARG A 4 -1.87 7.16 -22.76
C ARG A 4 -2.47 6.33 -21.61
N SER A 5 -2.14 6.67 -20.38
CA SER A 5 -2.54 5.95 -19.17
C SER A 5 -3.06 6.91 -18.11
N ARG A 6 -4.09 6.51 -17.36
CA ARG A 6 -4.55 7.20 -16.14
C ARG A 6 -3.63 6.93 -14.93
N SER A 7 -2.54 6.18 -15.09
CA SER A 7 -1.64 5.80 -14.00
C SER A 7 -1.06 7.00 -13.25
N LYS A 8 -1.29 7.04 -11.93
CA LYS A 8 -0.64 7.99 -11.03
C LYS A 8 0.81 7.56 -10.79
N PRO A 9 1.78 8.49 -10.73
CA PRO A 9 3.16 8.16 -10.41
C PRO A 9 3.22 7.59 -8.99
N GLN A 10 3.72 6.36 -8.85
CA GLN A 10 3.85 5.68 -7.58
C GLN A 10 5.26 5.87 -6.99
N PRO A 11 5.40 6.01 -5.66
CA PRO A 11 6.70 6.20 -5.00
C PRO A 11 7.68 5.05 -5.25
N GLU A 12 8.98 5.36 -5.28
CA GLU A 12 10.04 4.37 -5.56
C GLU A 12 10.20 3.28 -4.49
N TYR A 13 9.74 3.53 -3.26
CA TYR A 13 9.76 2.53 -2.18
C TYR A 13 8.73 1.41 -2.35
N ILE A 14 7.82 1.51 -3.33
CA ILE A 14 6.95 0.40 -3.71
C ILE A 14 7.74 -0.51 -4.67
N PRO A 15 7.75 -1.83 -4.47
CA PRO A 15 8.47 -2.77 -5.33
C PRO A 15 8.18 -2.55 -6.82
N GLU A 16 9.24 -2.64 -7.64
CA GLU A 16 9.15 -2.40 -9.09
C GLU A 16 8.15 -3.32 -9.78
N GLU A 17 8.10 -4.61 -9.39
CA GLU A 17 7.16 -5.58 -9.95
C GLU A 17 5.69 -5.12 -9.75
N ILE A 18 5.38 -4.54 -8.60
CA ILE A 18 4.04 -4.06 -8.26
C ILE A 18 3.71 -2.81 -9.09
N ARG A 19 4.65 -1.87 -9.18
CA ARG A 19 4.50 -0.65 -9.98
C ARG A 19 4.34 -0.95 -11.47
N SER A 20 5.11 -1.91 -12.01
CA SER A 20 5.01 -2.34 -13.41
C SER A 20 3.63 -2.95 -13.70
N ASN A 21 3.16 -3.88 -12.86
CA ASN A 21 1.85 -4.49 -13.05
C ASN A 21 0.71 -3.46 -12.99
N TYR A 22 0.79 -2.47 -12.08
CA TYR A 22 -0.19 -1.38 -12.03
C TYR A 22 -0.14 -0.48 -13.27
N LEU A 23 1.07 -0.12 -13.73
CA LEU A 23 1.25 0.70 -14.94
C LEU A 23 0.66 -0.02 -16.16
N GLU A 24 0.99 -1.30 -16.33
CA GLU A 24 0.49 -2.13 -17.41
C GLU A 24 -1.03 -2.25 -17.32
N ALA A 25 -1.60 -2.54 -16.14
CA ALA A 25 -3.05 -2.59 -15.94
C ALA A 25 -3.76 -1.31 -16.37
N CYS A 26 -3.21 -0.13 -16.04
CA CYS A 26 -3.73 1.16 -16.47
C CYS A 26 -3.62 1.39 -17.98
N LEU A 27 -2.53 0.91 -18.61
CA LEU A 27 -2.30 1.07 -20.05
C LEU A 27 -3.29 0.24 -20.87
N ILE A 28 -3.51 -1.01 -20.47
CA ILE A 28 -4.35 -1.95 -21.22
C ILE A 28 -5.83 -1.89 -20.82
N LEU A 29 -6.21 -1.03 -19.88
CA LEU A 29 -7.60 -0.89 -19.41
C LEU A 29 -8.59 -0.73 -20.56
N LYS A 30 -8.24 0.10 -21.55
CA LYS A 30 -9.10 0.39 -22.72
C LYS A 30 -9.02 -0.68 -23.80
N ASP A 31 -7.88 -1.35 -23.91
CA ASP A 31 -7.62 -2.35 -24.95
C ASP A 31 -8.17 -3.73 -24.57
N SER A 32 -8.04 -4.10 -23.28
CA SER A 32 -8.52 -5.34 -22.71
C SER A 32 -8.78 -5.17 -21.21
N PRO A 33 -10.02 -4.82 -20.82
CA PRO A 33 -10.45 -4.77 -19.42
C PRO A 33 -10.18 -6.07 -18.66
N LYS A 34 -10.34 -7.21 -19.35
CA LYS A 34 -10.03 -8.53 -18.80
C LYS A 34 -8.56 -8.68 -18.41
N ALA A 35 -7.64 -8.32 -19.31
CA ALA A 35 -6.22 -8.42 -19.01
C ALA A 35 -5.80 -7.37 -17.96
N SER A 36 -6.41 -6.17 -17.98
CA SER A 36 -6.24 -5.16 -16.93
C SER A 36 -6.62 -5.71 -15.56
N ALA A 37 -7.78 -6.35 -15.44
CA ALA A 37 -8.22 -6.97 -14.20
C ALA A 37 -7.31 -8.13 -13.76
N ALA A 38 -6.76 -8.92 -14.68
CA ALA A 38 -5.78 -9.96 -14.35
C ALA A 38 -4.47 -9.37 -13.78
N MET A 39 -3.94 -8.31 -14.40
CA MET A 39 -2.76 -7.59 -13.92
C MET A 39 -3.01 -6.92 -12.57
N SER A 40 -4.18 -6.31 -12.38
CA SER A 40 -4.61 -5.73 -11.11
C SER A 40 -4.63 -6.77 -9.98
N ARG A 41 -5.09 -7.99 -10.23
CA ARG A 41 -5.03 -9.08 -9.23
C ARG A 41 -3.62 -9.49 -8.88
N ARG A 42 -2.73 -9.57 -9.87
CA ARG A 42 -1.30 -9.85 -9.63
C ARG A 42 -0.66 -8.73 -8.81
N CYS A 43 -1.03 -7.48 -9.08
CA CYS A 43 -0.61 -6.32 -8.30
C CYS A 43 -1.07 -6.44 -6.84
N LEU A 44 -2.35 -6.71 -6.59
CA LEU A 44 -2.91 -6.92 -5.26
C LEU A 44 -2.19 -8.05 -4.50
N GLN A 45 -1.88 -9.15 -5.19
CA GLN A 45 -1.11 -10.24 -4.61
C GLN A 45 0.30 -9.81 -4.20
N GLY A 46 0.98 -9.07 -5.07
CA GLY A 46 2.30 -8.49 -4.79
C GLY A 46 2.26 -7.56 -3.59
N ILE A 47 1.27 -6.67 -3.53
CA ILE A 47 1.05 -5.74 -2.42
C ILE A 47 0.87 -6.49 -1.10
N ALA A 48 0.01 -7.51 -1.08
CA ALA A 48 -0.21 -8.29 0.13
C ALA A 48 1.05 -9.03 0.59
N ARG A 49 1.79 -9.64 -0.34
CA ARG A 49 3.03 -10.38 -0.04
C ARG A 49 4.13 -9.49 0.50
N ASP A 50 4.33 -8.33 -0.12
CA ASP A 50 5.36 -7.37 0.25
C ASP A 50 5.02 -6.67 1.56
N PHE A 51 3.80 -6.15 1.68
CA PHE A 51 3.40 -5.38 2.85
C PHE A 51 3.31 -6.22 4.13
N TRP A 52 2.73 -7.42 4.03
CA TRP A 52 2.55 -8.34 5.15
C TRP A 52 3.68 -9.36 5.30
N GLN A 53 4.69 -9.32 4.42
CA GLN A 53 5.83 -10.23 4.43
C GLN A 53 5.40 -11.70 4.51
N ILE A 54 4.43 -12.09 3.68
CA ILE A 54 3.81 -13.44 3.71
C ILE A 54 4.90 -14.49 3.46
N PRO A 55 5.08 -15.47 4.38
CA PRO A 55 6.16 -16.44 4.29
C PRO A 55 5.93 -17.40 3.13
N MET A 56 7.02 -17.90 2.54
CA MET A 56 6.98 -18.65 1.27
C MET A 56 6.11 -19.91 1.34
N ASN A 57 6.02 -20.55 2.51
CA ASN A 57 5.18 -21.73 2.77
C ASN A 57 3.67 -21.42 2.85
N ARG A 58 3.27 -20.14 2.89
CA ARG A 58 1.88 -19.67 2.89
C ARG A 58 1.52 -18.92 1.61
N ARG A 59 2.47 -18.79 0.67
CA ARG A 59 2.22 -18.23 -0.65
C ARG A 59 1.50 -19.26 -1.51
N GLY A 60 0.53 -18.80 -2.30
CA GLY A 60 -0.30 -19.64 -3.13
C GLY A 60 -1.29 -18.79 -3.91
N ASN A 61 -2.57 -19.12 -3.81
CA ASN A 61 -3.63 -18.34 -4.44
C ASN A 61 -3.87 -17.03 -3.67
N LEU A 62 -4.26 -15.98 -4.39
CA LEU A 62 -4.59 -14.67 -3.81
C LEU A 62 -5.59 -14.79 -2.65
N GLY A 63 -6.61 -15.65 -2.77
CA GLY A 63 -7.60 -15.87 -1.73
C GLY A 63 -7.03 -16.46 -0.43
N ALA A 64 -6.09 -17.40 -0.53
CA ALA A 64 -5.43 -18.00 0.62
C ALA A 64 -4.48 -17.01 1.31
N GLU A 65 -3.73 -16.23 0.52
CA GLU A 65 -2.83 -15.20 1.02
C GLU A 65 -3.58 -14.05 1.71
N LEU A 66 -4.69 -13.61 1.12
CA LEU A 66 -5.55 -12.59 1.72
C LEU A 66 -6.18 -13.10 3.03
N SER A 67 -6.62 -14.36 3.06
CA SER A 67 -7.20 -14.97 4.26
C SER A 67 -6.20 -15.02 5.43
N PHE A 68 -4.90 -15.11 5.15
CA PHE A 68 -3.86 -15.06 6.17
C PHE A 68 -3.69 -13.66 6.80
N VAL A 69 -3.98 -12.61 6.04
CA VAL A 69 -3.82 -11.21 6.49
C VAL A 69 -5.12 -10.58 6.93
N LYS A 70 -6.25 -11.30 6.81
CA LYS A 70 -7.60 -10.83 7.17
C LYS A 70 -7.66 -10.16 8.54
N ASP A 71 -7.09 -10.78 9.56
CA ASP A 71 -7.15 -10.26 10.94
C ASP A 71 -6.21 -9.06 11.18
N GLN A 72 -5.34 -8.75 10.23
CA GLN A 72 -4.41 -7.62 10.30
C GLN A 72 -4.88 -6.41 9.47
N VAL A 73 -5.76 -6.64 8.50
CA VAL A 73 -6.33 -5.61 7.63
C VAL A 73 -7.55 -4.97 8.32
N ALA A 74 -7.72 -3.66 8.16
CA ALA A 74 -8.90 -2.97 8.69
C ALA A 74 -10.20 -3.55 8.07
N PRO A 75 -11.29 -3.72 8.83
CA PRO A 75 -12.53 -4.32 8.33
C PRO A 75 -13.05 -3.68 7.03
N ASP A 76 -13.02 -2.36 6.94
CA ASP A 76 -13.50 -1.61 5.77
C ASP A 76 -12.62 -1.87 4.53
N THR A 77 -11.29 -1.91 4.70
CA THR A 77 -10.36 -2.26 3.63
C THR A 77 -10.52 -3.72 3.21
N TRP A 78 -10.76 -4.62 4.17
CA TRP A 78 -11.01 -6.03 3.90
C TRP A 78 -12.30 -6.23 3.11
N ASP A 79 -13.37 -5.52 3.48
CA ASP A 79 -14.63 -5.55 2.75
C ASP A 79 -14.48 -5.02 1.33
N ALA A 80 -13.75 -3.91 1.13
CA ALA A 80 -13.46 -3.39 -0.20
C ALA A 80 -12.67 -4.39 -1.07
N ILE A 81 -11.64 -5.05 -0.49
CA ILE A 81 -10.88 -6.11 -1.18
C ILE A 81 -11.79 -7.30 -1.53
N GLN A 82 -12.67 -7.71 -0.62
CA GLN A 82 -13.60 -8.83 -0.84
C GLN A 82 -14.68 -8.48 -1.86
N ALA A 83 -15.25 -7.28 -1.80
CA ALA A 83 -16.19 -6.76 -2.77
C ALA A 83 -15.58 -6.77 -4.16
N ILE A 84 -14.32 -6.32 -4.30
CA ILE A 84 -13.63 -6.30 -5.59
C ILE A 84 -13.18 -7.70 -6.06
N ARG A 85 -12.89 -8.61 -5.13
CA ARG A 85 -12.74 -10.04 -5.46
C ARG A 85 -14.05 -10.63 -5.98
N SER A 86 -15.18 -10.12 -5.51
CA SER A 86 -16.52 -10.52 -5.95
C SER A 86 -16.96 -9.82 -7.24
N ILE A 87 -16.52 -8.58 -7.47
CA ILE A 87 -16.73 -7.83 -8.72
C ILE A 87 -15.99 -8.58 -9.83
N GLY A 88 -16.80 -9.17 -10.70
CA GLY A 88 -16.36 -9.97 -11.82
C GLY A 88 -16.22 -11.48 -11.59
N ASP A 89 -16.82 -12.13 -10.59
CA ASP A 89 -16.88 -13.62 -10.47
C ASP A 89 -15.52 -14.38 -10.61
N ILE A 90 -14.40 -13.67 -10.47
CA ILE A 90 -13.04 -14.17 -10.65
C ILE A 90 -12.47 -14.68 -9.31
N GLY A 91 -13.12 -14.39 -8.19
CA GLY A 91 -12.66 -14.81 -6.86
C GLY A 91 -13.26 -16.10 -6.31
N ALA A 92 -14.53 -16.37 -6.62
CA ALA A 92 -15.29 -17.51 -6.06
C ALA A 92 -15.24 -18.76 -6.96
N HIS A 93 -15.08 -18.56 -8.28
CA HIS A 93 -15.05 -19.66 -9.26
C HIS A 93 -13.65 -19.99 -9.83
N MET A 94 -12.64 -19.12 -9.71
CA MET A 94 -11.25 -19.44 -10.12
C MET A 94 -10.60 -20.56 -9.30
N GLU A 95 -11.05 -20.82 -8.07
CA GLU A 95 -10.53 -21.95 -7.29
C GLU A 95 -10.97 -23.31 -7.87
N LYS A 96 -11.95 -23.33 -8.79
CA LYS A 96 -12.50 -24.57 -9.36
C LYS A 96 -12.42 -24.67 -10.89
N ASP A 97 -12.43 -23.58 -11.65
CA ASP A 97 -12.41 -23.69 -13.11
C ASP A 97 -11.65 -22.54 -13.81
N VAL A 98 -10.57 -22.91 -14.50
CA VAL A 98 -9.72 -22.02 -15.32
C VAL A 98 -10.37 -21.71 -16.68
N ASN A 99 -11.48 -22.37 -17.02
CA ASN A 99 -12.09 -22.32 -18.36
C ASN A 99 -13.27 -21.34 -18.51
N LEU A 100 -13.67 -20.62 -17.46
CA LEU A 100 -14.68 -19.58 -17.61
C LEU A 100 -14.03 -18.28 -18.11
N ILE A 101 -14.31 -17.95 -19.38
CA ILE A 101 -14.03 -16.64 -19.96
C ILE A 101 -15.03 -15.67 -19.32
N ILE A 102 -14.63 -15.05 -18.22
CA ILE A 102 -15.45 -14.03 -17.58
C ILE A 102 -15.25 -12.72 -18.34
N GLU A 103 -16.35 -12.15 -18.81
CA GLU A 103 -16.38 -10.79 -19.36
C GLU A 103 -16.18 -9.82 -18.21
N VAL A 104 -15.18 -8.95 -18.36
CA VAL A 104 -14.90 -7.87 -17.41
C VAL A 104 -15.24 -6.58 -18.13
N GLU A 105 -16.12 -5.79 -17.53
CA GLU A 105 -16.46 -4.51 -18.09
C GLU A 105 -15.35 -3.48 -17.81
N PRO A 106 -15.14 -2.48 -18.69
CA PRO A 106 -14.13 -1.44 -18.48
C PRO A 106 -14.24 -0.73 -17.13
N HIS A 107 -15.47 -0.51 -16.65
CA HIS A 107 -15.72 0.15 -15.37
C HIS A 107 -15.32 -0.72 -14.17
N GLU A 108 -15.44 -2.04 -14.25
CA GLU A 108 -15.00 -2.96 -13.20
C GLU A 108 -13.47 -3.01 -13.11
N ALA A 109 -12.81 -3.03 -14.26
CA ALA A 109 -11.35 -2.94 -14.33
C ALA A 109 -10.83 -1.59 -13.82
N GLU A 110 -11.59 -0.51 -14.03
CA GLU A 110 -11.28 0.81 -13.46
C GLU A 110 -11.40 0.82 -11.93
N LEU A 111 -12.48 0.27 -11.36
CA LEU A 111 -12.65 0.14 -9.91
C LEU A 111 -11.53 -0.70 -9.26
N LEU A 112 -11.06 -1.74 -9.95
CA LEU A 112 -9.90 -2.54 -9.53
C LEU A 112 -8.61 -1.71 -9.44
N ILE A 113 -8.38 -0.84 -10.43
CA ILE A 113 -7.23 0.07 -10.45
C ILE A 113 -7.35 1.09 -9.31
N GLU A 114 -8.54 1.66 -9.10
CA GLU A 114 -8.79 2.62 -8.02
C GLU A 114 -8.54 2.00 -6.64
N LEU A 115 -8.96 0.76 -6.40
CA LEU A 115 -8.63 0.06 -5.15
C LEU A 115 -7.12 -0.10 -4.97
N ILE A 116 -6.39 -0.47 -6.02
CA ILE A 116 -4.93 -0.59 -5.95
C ILE A 116 -4.30 0.75 -5.56
N GLU A 117 -4.79 1.86 -6.10
CA GLU A 117 -4.34 3.20 -5.71
C GLU A 117 -4.63 3.50 -4.24
N THR A 118 -5.82 3.15 -3.74
CA THR A 118 -6.16 3.29 -2.32
C THR A 118 -5.22 2.46 -1.45
N LEU A 119 -4.94 1.21 -1.83
CA LEU A 119 -4.01 0.35 -1.09
C LEU A 119 -2.57 0.88 -1.12
N PHE A 120 -2.12 1.47 -2.23
CA PHE A 120 -0.83 2.15 -2.27
C PHE A 120 -0.76 3.32 -1.30
N GLU A 121 -1.80 4.15 -1.25
CA GLU A 121 -1.86 5.27 -0.31
C GLU A 121 -1.86 4.76 1.13
N ASP A 122 -2.77 3.85 1.49
CA ASP A 122 -2.98 3.40 2.87
C ASP A 122 -1.79 2.60 3.42
N TRP A 123 -1.30 1.64 2.63
CA TRP A 123 -0.31 0.68 3.09
C TRP A 123 1.09 1.24 2.93
N TYR A 124 1.42 1.90 1.83
CA TYR A 124 2.78 2.39 1.62
C TYR A 124 2.94 3.85 2.03
N VAL A 125 2.16 4.76 1.43
CA VAL A 125 2.35 6.20 1.59
C VAL A 125 2.07 6.65 3.02
N ASP A 126 0.91 6.30 3.57
CA ASP A 126 0.51 6.70 4.90
C ASP A 126 1.32 6.02 5.99
N ARG A 127 1.73 4.76 5.78
CA ARG A 127 2.71 4.11 6.66
C ARG A 127 4.04 4.87 6.67
N HIS A 128 4.55 5.25 5.50
CA HIS A 128 5.81 5.99 5.41
C HIS A 128 5.69 7.36 6.10
N LYS A 129 4.60 8.12 5.84
CA LYS A 129 4.31 9.39 6.54
C LYS A 129 4.27 9.21 8.06
N ARG A 130 3.60 8.16 8.57
CA ARG A 130 3.55 7.83 10.00
C ARG A 130 4.93 7.51 10.56
N GLN A 131 5.74 6.73 9.84
CA GLN A 131 7.10 6.38 10.25
C GLN A 131 8.02 7.61 10.31
N VAL A 132 7.99 8.48 9.30
CA VAL A 132 8.77 9.72 9.26
C VAL A 132 8.39 10.63 10.43
N ARG A 133 7.09 10.83 10.69
CA ARG A 133 6.62 11.63 11.83
C ARG A 133 7.05 11.04 13.17
N ALA A 134 6.91 9.74 13.35
CA ALA A 134 7.33 9.06 14.58
C ALA A 134 8.85 9.13 14.79
N ALA A 135 9.64 9.02 13.72
CA ALA A 135 11.10 9.18 13.77
C ALA A 135 11.47 10.61 14.18
N ALA A 136 10.83 11.64 13.60
CA ALA A 136 11.07 13.03 13.97
C ALA A 136 10.79 13.31 15.46
N VAL A 137 9.69 12.79 16.00
CA VAL A 137 9.37 12.91 17.43
C VAL A 137 10.42 12.21 18.31
N LYS A 138 10.87 11.01 17.92
CA LYS A 138 11.92 10.27 18.64
C LYS A 138 13.25 11.03 18.63
N THR A 139 13.63 11.62 17.49
CA THR A 139 14.84 12.45 17.38
C THR A 139 14.80 13.65 18.32
N ILE A 140 13.70 14.43 18.29
CA ILE A 140 13.53 15.59 19.17
C ILE A 140 13.55 15.18 20.66
N ALA A 141 12.91 14.05 21.00
CA ALA A 141 12.92 13.53 22.36
C ALA A 141 14.33 13.10 22.81
N ALA A 142 15.08 12.42 21.94
CA ALA A 142 16.46 12.00 22.20
C ALA A 142 17.41 13.20 22.37
N GLU A 143 17.30 14.22 21.52
CA GLU A 143 18.06 15.47 21.63
C GLU A 143 17.80 16.18 22.96
N LYS A 144 16.54 16.31 23.36
CA LYS A 144 16.18 16.92 24.65
C LYS A 144 16.67 16.11 25.85
N LEU A 145 16.63 14.78 25.78
CA LEU A 145 17.16 13.92 26.84
C LEU A 145 18.69 14.01 26.93
N ASN A 146 19.38 14.05 25.80
CA ASN A 146 20.84 14.20 25.75
C ASN A 146 21.28 15.59 26.24
N ALA A 147 20.56 16.66 25.89
CA ALA A 147 20.82 18.01 26.40
C ALA A 147 20.62 18.11 27.93
N LYS A 148 19.62 17.40 28.48
CA LYS A 148 19.43 17.30 29.94
C LYS A 148 20.55 16.52 30.64
N LYS A 149 21.07 15.47 30.00
CA LYS A 149 22.20 14.68 30.53
C LYS A 149 23.55 15.40 30.40
N ALA A 150 23.71 16.26 29.39
CA ALA A 150 24.92 17.04 29.16
C ALA A 150 25.06 18.27 30.07
N GLY A 151 24.08 18.53 30.96
CA GLY A 151 24.21 19.54 32.00
C GLY A 151 24.36 20.96 31.48
N ILE A 152 23.30 21.53 30.90
CA ILE A 152 23.22 23.00 30.77
C ILE A 152 23.01 23.56 32.18
N LYS A 153 24.11 23.88 32.87
CA LYS A 153 24.10 24.97 33.85
C LYS A 153 23.80 26.25 33.07
N ALA A 154 22.66 26.86 33.33
CA ALA A 154 22.38 28.22 32.88
C ALA A 154 23.57 29.13 33.30
N PRO A 155 24.00 30.10 32.47
CA PRO A 155 24.99 31.06 32.91
C PRO A 155 24.45 31.78 34.15
N LEU A 156 25.19 31.69 35.25
CA LEU A 156 24.91 32.45 36.45
C LEU A 156 24.95 33.93 36.06
N ALA A 157 23.83 34.64 36.22
CA ALA A 157 23.82 36.09 36.12
C ALA A 157 24.82 36.65 37.14
N PRO A 158 25.65 37.65 36.80
CA PRO A 158 26.53 38.27 37.77
C PRO A 158 25.67 38.93 38.85
N GLU A 159 25.83 38.47 40.10
CA GLU A 159 25.24 39.11 41.26
C GLU A 159 25.72 40.55 41.36
N GLY A 160 24.79 41.43 41.74
CA GLY A 160 25.02 42.85 41.90
C GLY A 160 26.18 43.15 42.84
N GLY A 161 26.94 44.17 42.47
CA GLY A 161 27.91 44.84 43.33
C GLY A 161 27.73 46.34 43.21
N GLU A 162 26.79 46.89 43.98
CA GLU A 162 26.85 48.26 44.53
C GLU A 162 27.66 48.19 45.85
N PRO A 163 28.37 49.26 46.25
CA PRO A 163 27.73 50.48 46.76
C PRO A 163 28.07 51.78 46.01
#